data_AF-A0A0T5YY87-F1
#
_entry.id   AF-A0A0T5YY87-F1
#
_cell.length_a   1.000
_cell.length_b   1.000
_cell.length_c   1.000
_cell.angle_alpha   90.00
_cell.angle_beta   90.00
_cell.angle_gamma   90.00
#
_symmetry.space_group_name_H-M   'P 1'
#
loop_
_entity.id
_entity.type
_entity.pdbx_description
1 polymer ?
#
loop_
_entity_poly.entity_id
_entity_poly.type
_entity_poly.pdbx_seq_one_letter_code
_entity_poly.pdbx_strand_id
1 'polypeptide(L)'
;MPLAEAVVVGDLYARLLPEDGGIEQVRFYLDGSGSVLKTERRAPYDLQGGSSSAATPFDTTDLADGAHTLRSLVDLRDGSQLSFETTFTVANDGSPNDAPQLASIGDQALLVGDSAALLISASDANGDLLSFSSSALPA
;
A
#
# COMPACT_ATOMS: atom_id res chain seq x y z
N MET A 1 -12.73 -2.10 7.28
CA MET A 1 -11.68 -1.67 8.24
C MET A 1 -11.67 -0.14 8.26
N PRO A 2 -11.34 0.52 9.37
CA PRO A 2 -11.12 1.97 9.35
C PRO A 2 -10.00 2.29 8.37
N LEU A 3 -10.09 3.44 7.70
CA LEU A 3 -9.09 3.86 6.71
C LEU A 3 -7.76 4.28 7.35
N ALA A 4 -7.78 4.63 8.63
CA ALA A 4 -6.60 5.08 9.35
C ALA A 4 -5.48 4.03 9.31
N GLU A 5 -4.34 4.42 8.76
CA GLU A 5 -3.12 3.60 8.62
C GLU A 5 -3.28 2.38 7.69
N ALA A 6 -4.34 2.35 6.87
CA ALA A 6 -4.50 1.29 5.88
C ALA A 6 -3.42 1.40 4.79
N VAL A 7 -2.86 0.25 4.38
CA VAL A 7 -2.04 0.14 3.16
C VAL A 7 -2.94 -0.38 2.05
N VAL A 8 -2.97 0.32 0.91
CA VAL A 8 -3.87 0.07 -0.21
C VAL A 8 -3.07 -0.21 -1.47
N VAL A 9 -3.52 -1.21 -2.23
CA VAL A 9 -3.03 -1.56 -3.55
C VAL A 9 -4.23 -1.65 -4.48
N GLY A 10 -4.28 -0.85 -5.53
CA GLY A 10 -5.39 -0.82 -6.48
C GLY A 10 -6.65 -0.11 -5.94
N ASP A 11 -7.57 -0.84 -5.31
CA ASP A 11 -8.89 -0.29 -4.96
C ASP A 11 -8.97 0.16 -3.49
N LEU A 12 -9.46 1.39 -3.28
CA LEU A 12 -9.89 1.91 -1.98
C LEU A 12 -11.42 1.98 -1.89
N TYR A 13 -11.98 1.42 -0.81
CA TYR A 13 -13.40 1.56 -0.47
C TYR A 13 -13.53 2.38 0.82
N ALA A 14 -14.13 3.57 0.72
CA ALA A 14 -14.31 4.46 1.85
C ALA A 14 -15.78 4.88 2.01
N ARG A 15 -16.29 4.70 3.24
CA ARG A 15 -17.65 5.02 3.66
C ARG A 15 -17.60 5.82 4.95
N LEU A 16 -18.32 6.94 5.01
CA LEU A 16 -18.47 7.72 6.23
C LEU A 16 -19.68 7.22 7.05
N LEU A 17 -19.49 7.08 8.36
CA LEU A 17 -20.54 6.75 9.33
C LEU A 17 -20.65 7.86 10.40
N PRO A 18 -21.81 8.05 11.07
CA PRO A 18 -23.07 7.32 10.89
C PRO A 18 -23.87 7.78 9.65
N GLU A 19 -24.87 6.98 9.26
CA GLU A 19 -25.79 7.25 8.13
C GLU A 19 -27.21 7.64 8.64
N ASP A 20 -27.30 8.22 9.83
CA ASP A 20 -28.53 8.44 10.62
C ASP A 20 -29.47 9.54 10.09
N GLY A 21 -29.24 10.02 8.87
CA GLY A 21 -30.07 11.04 8.21
C GLY A 21 -29.80 12.49 8.66
N GLY A 22 -28.93 12.71 9.66
CA GLY A 22 -28.51 14.04 10.10
C GLY A 22 -27.61 14.78 9.11
N ILE A 23 -27.02 14.05 8.16
CA ILE A 23 -26.10 14.57 7.16
C ILE A 23 -26.86 15.04 5.91
N GLU A 24 -26.59 16.28 5.48
CA GLU A 24 -27.11 16.81 4.21
C GLU A 24 -26.21 16.39 3.04
N GLN A 25 -24.90 16.56 3.17
CA GLN A 25 -23.92 16.11 2.18
C GLN A 25 -22.53 15.91 2.80
N VAL A 26 -21.72 15.10 2.14
CA VAL A 26 -20.29 14.92 2.43
C VAL A 26 -19.50 15.33 1.21
N ARG A 27 -18.47 16.15 1.42
CA ARG A 27 -17.49 16.55 0.41
C ARG A 27 -16.13 15.94 0.77
N PHE A 28 -15.62 15.11 -0.13
CA PHE A 28 -14.33 14.46 0.01
C PHE A 28 -13.25 15.28 -0.71
N TYR A 29 -12.09 15.40 -0.07
CA TYR A 29 -10.90 16.03 -0.59
C TYR A 29 -9.71 15.10 -0.37
N LEU A 30 -8.75 15.14 -1.29
CA LEU A 30 -7.53 14.34 -1.22
C LEU A 30 -6.33 15.27 -1.09
N ASP A 31 -5.39 14.91 -0.21
CA ASP A 31 -4.07 15.53 -0.02
C ASP A 31 -4.09 17.05 0.18
N GLY A 32 -5.05 17.53 0.98
CA GLY A 32 -5.19 18.95 1.29
C GLY A 32 -5.64 19.81 0.10
N SER A 33 -6.03 19.20 -1.02
CA SER A 33 -6.55 19.92 -2.19
C SER A 33 -7.76 20.78 -1.83
N GLY A 34 -7.83 21.98 -2.41
CA GLY A 34 -9.02 22.84 -2.33
C GLY A 34 -10.15 22.38 -3.25
N SER A 35 -9.87 21.48 -4.20
CA SER A 35 -10.85 20.95 -5.13
C SER A 35 -11.55 19.73 -4.53
N VAL A 36 -12.87 19.69 -4.66
CA VAL A 36 -13.67 18.54 -4.21
C VAL A 36 -13.40 17.36 -5.13
N LEU A 37 -13.00 16.23 -4.55
CA LEU A 37 -12.88 14.95 -5.25
C LEU A 37 -14.27 14.38 -5.54
N LYS A 38 -15.14 14.35 -4.52
CA LYS A 38 -16.51 13.87 -4.63
C LYS A 38 -17.44 14.62 -3.67
N THR A 39 -18.64 14.95 -4.15
CA THR A 39 -19.78 15.30 -3.30
C THR A 39 -20.77 14.14 -3.29
N GLU A 40 -21.11 13.65 -2.10
CA GLU A 40 -22.14 12.64 -1.89
C GLU A 40 -23.28 13.22 -1.04
N ARG A 41 -24.52 13.10 -1.52
CA ARG A 41 -25.72 13.71 -0.93
C ARG A 41 -26.73 12.70 -0.43
N ARG A 42 -26.45 11.41 -0.61
CA ARG A 42 -27.35 10.33 -0.24
C ARG A 42 -26.57 9.29 0.54
N ALA A 43 -27.13 8.88 1.68
CA ALA A 43 -26.63 7.71 2.37
C ALA A 43 -26.80 6.46 1.47
N PRO A 44 -25.84 5.53 1.43
CA PRO A 44 -24.55 5.55 2.15
C PRO A 44 -23.56 6.59 1.61
N TYR A 45 -22.85 7.28 2.50
CA TYR A 45 -21.91 8.36 2.13
C TYR A 45 -20.54 7.79 1.74
N ASP A 46 -20.46 7.28 0.51
CA ASP A 46 -19.29 6.60 -0.04
C ASP A 46 -18.42 7.54 -0.92
N LEU A 47 -17.09 7.38 -0.88
CA LEU A 47 -16.12 8.22 -1.60
C LEU A 47 -16.33 8.23 -3.13
N GLN A 48 -16.85 7.14 -3.70
CA GLN A 48 -17.20 7.02 -5.12
C GLN A 48 -18.70 6.76 -5.32
N GLY A 49 -19.51 7.00 -4.29
CA GLY A 49 -20.87 6.52 -4.21
C GLY A 49 -20.95 4.99 -4.12
N GLY A 50 -22.14 4.44 -4.30
CA GLY A 50 -22.36 3.00 -4.20
C GLY A 50 -23.82 2.66 -3.98
N SER A 51 -24.04 1.42 -3.56
CA SER A 51 -25.31 0.92 -3.07
C SER A 51 -25.29 0.78 -1.55
N SER A 52 -26.46 0.61 -0.93
CA SER A 52 -26.57 0.32 0.50
C SER A 52 -25.70 -0.88 0.94
N SER A 53 -25.51 -1.86 0.06
CA SER A 53 -24.74 -3.07 0.34
C SER A 53 -23.24 -2.97 0.02
N ALA A 54 -22.81 -2.03 -0.83
CA ALA A 54 -21.41 -1.92 -1.25
C ALA A 54 -21.06 -0.53 -1.81
N ALA A 55 -19.93 0.02 -1.38
CA ALA A 55 -19.31 1.19 -2.00
C ALA A 55 -18.67 0.82 -3.36
N THR A 56 -18.64 1.77 -4.29
CA THR A 56 -17.85 1.67 -5.53
C THR A 56 -16.37 1.90 -5.19
N PRO A 57 -15.41 1.21 -5.83
CA PRO A 57 -13.99 1.46 -5.57
C PRO A 57 -13.53 2.83 -6.07
N PHE A 58 -12.60 3.40 -5.31
CA PHE A 58 -11.73 4.47 -5.75
C PHE A 58 -10.41 3.85 -6.20
N ASP A 59 -10.11 3.95 -7.49
CA ASP A 59 -8.87 3.43 -8.08
C ASP A 59 -7.70 4.31 -7.63
N THR A 60 -6.78 3.74 -6.85
CA THR A 60 -5.58 4.40 -6.36
C THR A 60 -4.40 4.26 -7.31
N THR A 61 -4.52 3.57 -8.44
CA THR A 61 -3.39 3.37 -9.39
C THR A 61 -2.90 4.65 -10.05
N ASP A 62 -3.73 5.69 -10.09
CA ASP A 62 -3.34 7.03 -10.53
C ASP A 62 -2.68 7.88 -9.43
N LEU A 63 -2.63 7.38 -8.19
CA LEU A 63 -1.93 8.04 -7.08
C LEU A 63 -0.48 7.57 -7.00
N ALA A 64 0.42 8.48 -6.63
CA ALA A 64 1.79 8.13 -6.34
C ALA A 64 1.87 7.23 -5.08
N ASP A 65 2.81 6.29 -5.05
CA ASP A 65 3.06 5.51 -3.83
C ASP A 65 3.49 6.43 -2.68
N GLY A 66 2.97 6.15 -1.49
CA GLY A 66 3.23 6.95 -0.28
C GLY A 66 1.97 7.27 0.52
N ALA A 67 2.12 8.20 1.48
CA ALA A 67 1.05 8.59 2.38
C ALA A 67 0.11 9.61 1.72
N HIS A 68 -1.19 9.33 1.80
CA HIS A 68 -2.28 10.19 1.34
C HIS A 68 -3.23 10.54 2.48
N THR A 69 -3.88 11.69 2.37
CA THR A 69 -4.87 12.16 3.36
C THR A 69 -6.23 12.38 2.72
N LEU A 70 -7.24 11.64 3.19
CA LEU A 70 -8.62 11.87 2.83
C LEU A 70 -9.29 12.77 3.87
N ARG A 71 -9.77 13.94 3.45
CA ARG A 71 -10.58 14.83 4.28
C ARG A 71 -12.05 14.74 3.88
N SER A 72 -12.91 14.49 4.86
CA SER A 72 -14.37 14.50 4.73
C SER A 72 -14.94 15.74 5.41
N LEU A 73 -15.54 16.64 4.63
CA LEU A 73 -16.26 17.80 5.12
C LEU A 73 -17.76 17.51 5.08
N VAL A 74 -18.39 17.48 6.25
CA VAL A 74 -19.78 17.04 6.45
C VAL A 74 -20.63 18.26 6.74
N ASP A 75 -21.60 18.53 5.87
CA ASP A 75 -22.63 19.53 6.13
C ASP A 75 -23.83 18.82 6.75
N LEU A 76 -24.21 19.23 7.96
CA LEU A 76 -25.35 18.69 8.69
C LEU A 76 -26.62 19.47 8.35
N ARG A 77 -27.78 18.82 8.48
CA ARG A 77 -29.08 19.42 8.18
C ARG A 77 -29.46 20.59 9.10
N ASP A 78 -28.84 20.69 10.26
CA ASP A 78 -29.01 21.82 11.17
C ASP A 78 -28.17 23.05 10.77
N GLY A 79 -27.43 22.96 9.66
CA GLY A 79 -26.56 24.00 9.13
C GLY A 79 -25.15 24.02 9.72
N SER A 80 -24.83 23.14 10.68
CA SER A 80 -23.48 22.99 11.20
C SER A 80 -22.58 22.17 10.27
N GLN A 81 -21.27 22.29 10.46
CA GLN A 81 -20.28 21.60 9.64
C GLN A 81 -19.26 20.88 10.52
N LEU A 82 -18.93 19.64 10.14
CA LEU A 82 -17.88 18.83 10.76
C LEU A 82 -16.80 18.50 9.73
N SER A 83 -15.56 18.34 10.18
CA SER A 83 -14.44 17.95 9.33
C SER A 83 -13.68 16.79 9.97
N PHE A 84 -13.40 15.77 9.17
CA PHE A 84 -12.64 14.58 9.57
C PHE A 84 -11.51 14.35 8.58
N GLU A 85 -10.36 13.93 9.08
CA GLU A 85 -9.21 13.54 8.25
C GLU A 85 -8.77 12.13 8.62
N THR A 86 -8.35 11.37 7.62
CA THR A 86 -7.78 10.04 7.80
C THR A 86 -6.67 9.83 6.78
N THR A 87 -5.62 9.14 7.19
CA THR A 87 -4.45 8.86 6.36
C THR A 87 -4.41 7.40 5.97
N PHE A 88 -3.96 7.14 4.73
CA PHE A 88 -3.71 5.81 4.19
C PHE A 88 -2.43 5.84 3.37
N THR A 89 -1.85 4.68 3.10
CA THR A 89 -0.64 4.52 2.28
C THR A 89 -0.99 3.79 1.00
N VAL A 90 -0.63 4.36 -0.13
CA VAL A 90 -0.68 3.72 -1.45
C VAL A 90 0.64 3.00 -1.70
N ALA A 91 0.57 1.74 -2.14
CA ALA A 91 1.72 0.90 -2.44
C ALA A 91 1.46 0.06 -3.71
N ASN A 92 1.14 0.73 -4.81
CA ASN A 92 0.76 0.09 -6.07
C ASN A 92 1.95 -0.60 -6.76
N ASP A 93 3.17 -0.08 -6.61
CA ASP A 93 4.32 -0.61 -7.33
C ASP A 93 4.91 -1.87 -6.67
N GLY A 94 4.49 -2.20 -5.44
CA GLY A 94 5.17 -3.19 -4.61
C GLY A 94 6.63 -2.78 -4.36
N SER A 95 7.30 -3.36 -3.36
CA SER A 95 8.77 -3.26 -3.37
C SER A 95 9.29 -4.03 -4.60
N PRO A 96 10.20 -3.47 -5.41
CA PRO A 96 10.81 -4.23 -6.49
C PRO A 96 11.48 -5.48 -5.89
N ASN A 97 11.23 -6.63 -6.52
CA ASN A 97 11.91 -7.87 -6.16
C ASN A 97 13.31 -7.85 -6.78
N ASP A 98 14.33 -7.67 -5.94
CA ASP A 98 15.73 -7.76 -6.28
C ASP A 98 16.18 -9.22 -6.30
N ALA A 99 16.93 -9.61 -7.31
CA ALA A 99 17.53 -10.95 -7.33
C ALA A 99 18.62 -11.06 -6.24
N PRO A 100 18.81 -12.23 -5.61
CA PRO A 100 19.86 -12.42 -4.62
C PRO A 100 21.24 -12.22 -5.26
N GLN A 101 22.13 -11.54 -4.53
CA GLN A 101 23.48 -11.23 -5.00
C GLN A 101 24.51 -12.12 -4.32
N LEU A 102 25.31 -12.84 -5.12
CA LEU A 102 26.46 -13.61 -4.64
C LEU A 102 27.69 -12.72 -4.48
N ALA A 103 28.41 -12.86 -3.37
CA ALA A 103 29.73 -12.27 -3.21
C ALA A 103 30.75 -12.97 -4.13
N SER A 104 31.74 -12.22 -4.62
CA SER A 104 32.85 -12.79 -5.39
C SER A 104 33.65 -13.76 -4.52
N ILE A 105 33.72 -15.03 -4.94
CA ILE A 105 34.46 -16.08 -4.25
C ILE A 105 35.93 -16.15 -4.71
N GLY A 106 36.19 -15.75 -5.97
CA GLY A 106 37.52 -15.78 -6.59
C GLY A 106 38.02 -17.19 -6.93
N ASP A 107 39.09 -17.27 -7.70
CA ASP A 107 39.71 -18.54 -8.06
C ASP A 107 40.42 -19.17 -6.86
N GLN A 108 40.26 -20.48 -6.70
CA GLN A 108 40.90 -21.27 -5.64
C GLN A 108 41.90 -22.24 -6.26
N ALA A 109 43.11 -22.32 -5.71
CA ALA A 109 44.14 -23.27 -6.14
C ALA A 109 44.49 -24.19 -4.96
N LEU A 110 44.27 -25.50 -5.13
CA LEU A 110 44.53 -26.53 -4.12
C LEU A 110 45.43 -27.61 -4.70
N LEU A 111 46.24 -28.25 -3.84
CA LEU A 111 46.96 -29.45 -4.22
C LEU A 111 46.05 -30.69 -4.09
N VAL A 112 46.38 -31.75 -4.83
CA VAL A 112 45.64 -33.01 -4.74
C VAL A 112 45.74 -33.57 -3.32
N GLY A 113 44.60 -33.89 -2.74
CA GLY A 113 44.48 -34.37 -1.36
C GLY A 113 44.23 -33.29 -0.30
N ASP A 114 44.26 -32.01 -0.68
CA ASP A 114 43.87 -30.92 0.22
C ASP A 114 42.35 -30.89 0.43
N SER A 115 41.93 -30.49 1.63
CA SER A 115 40.52 -30.19 1.92
C SER A 115 40.25 -28.70 1.74
N ALA A 116 39.21 -28.36 0.99
CA ALA A 116 38.77 -26.97 0.78
C ALA A 116 37.58 -26.63 1.69
N ALA A 117 37.59 -25.41 2.25
CA ALA A 117 36.42 -24.78 2.81
C ALA A 117 36.10 -23.53 1.98
N LEU A 118 34.93 -23.51 1.33
CA LEU A 118 34.48 -22.36 0.56
C LEU A 118 33.56 -21.50 1.42
N LEU A 119 33.96 -20.26 1.68
CA LEU A 119 33.07 -19.29 2.29
C LEU A 119 32.16 -18.73 1.19
N ILE A 120 30.90 -19.15 1.20
CA ILE A 120 29.86 -18.60 0.33
C ILE A 120 29.10 -17.55 1.13
N SER A 121 28.99 -16.35 0.57
CA SER A 121 28.14 -15.29 1.10
C SER A 121 27.26 -14.76 -0.02
N ALA A 122 25.98 -14.54 0.30
CA ALA A 122 25.05 -13.84 -0.56
C ALA A 122 24.15 -12.95 0.30
N SER A 123 23.62 -11.91 -0.31
CA SER A 123 22.65 -11.02 0.28
C SER A 123 21.42 -10.92 -0.58
N ASP A 124 20.27 -10.79 0.06
CA ASP A 124 19.00 -10.50 -0.59
C ASP A 124 18.43 -9.21 0.01
N ALA A 125 18.01 -8.28 -0.83
CA ALA A 125 17.53 -6.97 -0.37
C ALA A 125 16.08 -7.01 0.12
N ASN A 126 15.29 -8.00 -0.32
CA ASN A 126 13.90 -8.21 0.08
C ASN A 126 13.78 -9.11 1.32
N GLY A 127 14.88 -9.74 1.75
CA GLY A 127 14.92 -10.63 2.91
C GLY A 127 14.41 -12.03 2.60
N ASP A 128 14.39 -12.41 1.32
CA ASP A 128 13.96 -13.74 0.89
C ASP A 128 14.93 -14.82 1.39
N LEU A 129 14.39 -16.02 1.61
CA LEU A 129 15.18 -17.17 2.04
C LEU A 129 16.15 -17.60 0.93
N LEU A 130 17.44 -17.58 1.24
CA LEU A 130 18.51 -18.00 0.34
C LEU A 130 18.72 -19.52 0.38
N SER A 131 18.83 -20.13 -0.79
CA SER A 131 19.21 -21.54 -0.97
C SER A 131 20.46 -21.66 -1.84
N PHE A 132 21.40 -22.48 -1.41
CA PHE A 132 22.69 -22.67 -2.10
C PHE A 132 22.81 -24.12 -2.60
N SER A 133 23.26 -24.28 -3.83
CA SER A 133 23.59 -25.59 -4.40
C SER A 133 24.83 -25.49 -5.28
N SER A 134 25.54 -26.59 -5.45
CA SER A 134 26.67 -26.69 -6.38
C SER A 134 26.61 -28.02 -7.13
N SER A 135 27.05 -28.04 -8.38
CA SER A 135 27.00 -29.22 -9.25
C SER A 135 28.37 -29.69 -9.75
N ALA A 136 29.43 -28.94 -9.47
CA ALA A 136 30.77 -29.17 -10.04
C ALA A 136 31.88 -28.87 -9.03
N LEU A 137 31.87 -29.55 -7.88
CA LEU A 137 33.01 -29.53 -6.97
C LEU A 137 34.09 -30.51 -7.46
N PRO A 138 35.39 -30.15 -7.39
CA PRO A 138 36.49 -31.08 -7.65
C PRO A 138 36.39 -32.32 -6.74
N ALA A 139 36.72 -33.50 -7.28
CA ALA A 139 36.66 -34.79 -6.61
C ALA A 139 38.01 -35.22 -6.01
#